data_AF-A0A380MY71-F1
#
_entry.id   AF-A0A380MY71-F1
#
_cell.length_a   1.000
_cell.length_b   1.000
_cell.length_c   1.000
_cell.angle_alpha   90.00
_cell.angle_beta   90.00
_cell.angle_gamma   90.00
#
_symmetry.space_group_name_H-M   'P 1'
#
loop_
_entity.id
_entity.type
_entity.pdbx_description
1 polymer ?
#
loop_
_entity_poly.entity_id
_entity_poly.type
_entity_poly.pdbx_seq_one_letter_code
_entity_poly.pdbx_strand_id
1 'polypeptide(L)'
;MYLSDYREHSLKDVIQELEPDLFTKVTGLSQADFSLLVSLNVFDEAVMNDAVYKFKRYEDASLEYAGIDKKEGYIGLYNTVIIKKP
;
A
#
# COMPACT_ATOMS: atom_id res chain seq x y z
N MET A 1 -3.77 3.54 2.07
CA MET A 1 -3.38 4.71 1.24
C MET A 1 -4.04 5.99 1.70
N TYR A 2 -5.37 6.11 1.76
CA TYR A 2 -5.98 7.41 2.12
C TYR A 2 -5.94 7.77 3.61
N LEU A 3 -5.90 6.76 4.49
CA LEU A 3 -5.87 6.95 5.95
C LEU A 3 -4.45 7.05 6.53
N SER A 4 -3.44 6.82 5.69
CA SER A 4 -2.04 6.77 6.08
C SER A 4 -1.29 7.87 5.33
N ASP A 5 -0.39 8.56 6.01
CA ASP A 5 0.51 9.51 5.37
C ASP A 5 1.69 8.83 4.67
N TYR A 6 1.95 7.55 4.96
CA TYR A 6 3.04 6.74 4.40
C TYR A 6 2.68 6.11 3.05
N ARG A 7 2.04 6.89 2.17
CA ARG A 7 1.54 6.38 0.88
C ARG A 7 2.60 5.77 -0.01
N GLU A 8 3.83 6.25 0.05
CA GLU A 8 4.90 5.79 -0.84
C GLU A 8 5.68 4.57 -0.32
N HIS A 9 5.39 4.14 0.90
CA HIS A 9 5.88 2.86 1.44
C HIS A 9 5.04 1.69 0.92
N SER A 10 5.61 0.48 0.98
CA SER A 10 4.84 -0.72 0.65
C SER A 10 3.73 -0.93 1.69
N LEU A 11 2.58 -1.45 1.26
CA LEU A 11 1.44 -1.67 2.15
C LEU A 11 1.80 -2.59 3.32
N LYS A 12 2.66 -3.59 3.06
CA LYS A 12 3.15 -4.53 4.06
C LYS A 12 3.98 -3.83 5.14
N ASP A 13 4.87 -2.91 4.75
CA ASP A 13 5.64 -2.10 5.72
C ASP A 13 4.74 -1.19 6.55
N VAL A 14 3.70 -0.62 5.93
CA VAL A 14 2.73 0.22 6.64
C VAL A 14 1.97 -0.59 7.69
N ILE A 15 1.59 -1.83 7.36
CA ILE A 15 0.85 -2.72 8.27
C ILE A 15 1.75 -3.23 9.41
N GLN A 16 3.01 -3.55 9.13
CA GLN A 16 3.88 -4.22 10.10
C GLN A 16 4.69 -3.25 10.96
N GLU A 17 5.22 -2.17 10.36
CA GLU A 17 6.22 -1.30 10.99
C GLU A 17 5.68 0.11 11.29
N LEU A 18 5.00 0.74 10.33
CA LEU A 18 4.68 2.18 10.44
C LEU A 18 3.38 2.45 11.20
N GLU A 19 2.31 1.72 10.90
CA GLU A 19 0.97 1.97 11.48
C GLU A 19 0.18 0.67 11.79
N PRO A 20 0.72 -0.25 12.61
CA PRO A 20 0.04 -1.50 12.96
C PRO A 20 -1.28 -1.29 13.71
N ASP A 21 -1.37 -0.21 14.52
CA ASP A 21 -2.59 0.13 15.25
C ASP A 21 -3.71 0.60 14.31
N LEU A 22 -3.37 1.30 13.22
CA LEU A 22 -4.33 1.71 12.21
C LEU A 22 -4.89 0.50 11.47
N PHE A 23 -4.04 -0.46 11.11
CA PHE A 23 -4.47 -1.73 10.50
C PHE A 23 -5.45 -2.47 11.41
N THR A 24 -5.11 -2.62 12.69
CA THR A 24 -5.96 -3.29 13.68
C THR A 24 -7.29 -2.56 13.86
N LYS A 25 -7.27 -1.22 13.91
CA LYS A 25 -8.48 -0.40 14.05
C LYS A 25 -9.43 -0.53 12.86
N VAL A 26 -8.89 -0.62 11.64
CA VAL A 26 -9.70 -0.67 10.40
C VAL A 26 -10.19 -2.09 10.11
N THR A 27 -9.36 -3.10 10.33
CA THR A 27 -9.65 -4.49 9.95
C THR A 27 -10.14 -5.36 11.10
N GLY A 28 -9.82 -5.00 12.34
CA GLY A 28 -10.03 -5.83 13.52
C GLY A 28 -9.05 -7.01 13.64
N LEU A 29 -8.07 -7.13 12.73
CA LEU A 29 -7.11 -8.23 12.71
C LEU A 29 -5.81 -7.86 13.41
N SER A 30 -5.20 -8.82 14.10
CA SER A 30 -3.84 -8.65 14.64
C SER A 30 -2.77 -8.85 13.56
N GLN A 31 -1.54 -8.44 13.84
CA GLN A 31 -0.40 -8.73 12.96
C GLN A 31 -0.17 -10.25 12.78
N ALA A 32 -0.46 -11.05 13.82
CA ALA A 32 -0.35 -12.51 13.75
C ALA A 32 -1.39 -13.09 12.78
N ASP A 33 -2.63 -12.60 12.81
CA ASP A 33 -3.68 -13.02 11.87
C ASP A 33 -3.31 -12.63 10.44
N PHE A 34 -2.80 -11.42 10.25
CA PHE A 34 -2.32 -10.98 8.94
C PHE A 34 -1.21 -11.89 8.41
N SER A 35 -0.21 -12.21 9.25
CA SER A 35 0.87 -13.13 8.87
C SER A 35 0.36 -14.52 8.52
N LEU A 36 -0.68 -15.01 9.21
CA LEU A 36 -1.32 -16.29 8.90
C LEU A 36 -2.07 -16.23 7.56
N LEU A 37 -2.79 -15.16 7.27
CA LEU A 37 -3.50 -14.99 5.99
C LEU A 37 -2.52 -14.91 4.81
N VAL A 38 -1.38 -14.26 5.01
CA VAL A 38 -0.29 -14.24 4.01
C VAL A 38 0.28 -15.65 3.83
N SER A 39 0.55 -16.41 4.90
CA SER A 39 1.11 -17.76 4.78
C SER A 39 0.15 -18.77 4.16
N LEU A 40 -1.16 -18.56 4.32
CA LEU A 40 -2.22 -19.31 3.65
C LEU A 40 -2.44 -18.89 2.18
N ASN A 41 -1.62 -17.96 1.66
CA ASN A 41 -1.72 -17.41 0.32
C ASN A 41 -3.10 -16.78 0.00
N VAL A 42 -3.80 -16.28 1.03
CA VAL A 42 -5.02 -15.48 0.84
C VAL A 42 -4.66 -14.13 0.20
N PHE A 43 -3.51 -13.59 0.57
CA PHE A 43 -2.91 -12.42 -0.06
C PHE A 43 -1.76 -12.85 -0.98
N ASP A 44 -2.08 -13.16 -2.23
CA ASP A 44 -1.07 -13.42 -3.24
C ASP A 44 -0.28 -12.13 -3.55
N GLU A 45 1.01 -12.12 -3.23
CA GLU A 45 1.83 -10.91 -3.31
C GLU A 45 1.95 -10.36 -4.73
N ALA A 46 1.95 -11.23 -5.76
CA ALA A 46 2.07 -10.80 -7.15
C ALA A 46 0.78 -10.14 -7.64
N VAL A 47 -0.37 -10.75 -7.35
CA VAL A 47 -1.69 -10.18 -7.67
C VAL A 47 -1.90 -8.88 -6.91
N MET A 48 -1.52 -8.84 -5.63
CA MET A 48 -1.65 -7.64 -4.80
C MET A 48 -0.76 -6.49 -5.30
N ASN A 49 0.48 -6.77 -5.72
CA ASN A 49 1.34 -5.75 -6.30
C ASN A 49 0.74 -5.10 -7.55
N ASP A 50 0.21 -5.90 -8.47
CA ASP A 50 -0.44 -5.41 -9.69
C ASP A 50 -1.70 -4.60 -9.38
N ALA A 51 -2.52 -5.08 -8.44
CA ALA A 51 -3.72 -4.37 -7.99
C ALA A 51 -3.38 -3.01 -7.35
N VAL A 52 -2.40 -2.97 -6.44
CA VAL A 52 -1.97 -1.74 -5.76
C VAL A 52 -1.36 -0.75 -6.76
N TYR A 53 -0.55 -1.24 -7.71
CA TYR A 53 0.01 -0.38 -8.76
C TYR A 53 -1.08 0.29 -9.59
N LYS A 54 -2.07 -0.49 -10.07
CA LYS A 54 -3.21 0.03 -10.83
C LYS A 54 -4.01 1.03 -10.02
N PHE A 55 -4.28 0.73 -8.75
CA PHE A 55 -4.98 1.62 -7.85
C PHE A 55 -4.29 2.99 -7.72
N LYS A 56 -2.98 2.99 -7.41
CA LYS A 56 -2.19 4.24 -7.33
C LYS A 56 -2.19 5.03 -8.63
N ARG A 57 -2.13 4.35 -9.78
CA ARG A 57 -2.20 5.03 -11.10
C ARG A 57 -3.51 5.80 -11.29
N TYR A 58 -4.63 5.28 -10.79
CA TYR A 58 -5.91 6.00 -10.81
C TYR A 58 -6.00 7.07 -9.72
N GLU A 59 -5.42 6.83 -8.55
CA GLU A 59 -5.31 7.83 -7.47
C GLU A 59 -4.51 9.05 -7.93
N ASP A 60 -3.31 8.85 -8.51
CA ASP A 60 -2.43 9.91 -9.02
C ASP A 60 -3.16 10.82 -10.01
N ALA A 61 -3.90 10.23 -10.96
CA ALA A 61 -4.68 10.99 -11.94
C ALA A 61 -5.79 11.83 -11.26
N SER A 62 -6.37 11.31 -10.17
CA SER A 62 -7.41 11.99 -9.40
C SER A 62 -6.84 13.13 -8.55
N LEU A 63 -5.66 12.93 -7.97
CA LEU A 63 -4.92 13.95 -7.22
C LEU A 63 -4.46 15.08 -8.14
N GLU A 64 -3.90 14.75 -9.31
CA GLU A 64 -3.50 15.72 -10.33
C GLU A 64 -4.70 16.56 -10.79
N TYR A 65 -5.86 15.93 -11.02
CA TYR A 65 -7.10 16.64 -11.35
C TYR A 65 -7.54 17.60 -10.23
N ALA A 66 -7.36 17.22 -8.97
CA ALA A 66 -7.65 18.07 -7.81
C ALA A 66 -6.60 19.18 -7.57
N GLY A 67 -5.55 19.26 -8.39
CA GLY A 67 -4.46 20.23 -8.24
C GLY A 67 -3.44 19.85 -7.16
N ILE A 68 -3.43 18.60 -6.70
CA ILE A 68 -2.48 18.08 -5.72
C ILE A 68 -1.39 17.31 -6.48
N ASP A 69 -0.23 17.94 -6.67
CA ASP A 69 0.92 17.27 -7.29
C ASP A 69 1.78 16.57 -6.23
N LYS A 70 1.67 15.23 -6.17
CA LYS A 70 2.52 14.36 -5.36
C LYS A 70 3.17 13.31 -6.25
N LYS A 71 3.94 13.75 -7.24
CA LYS A 71 4.71 12.84 -8.10
C LYS A 71 6.08 12.56 -7.47
N GLU A 72 6.12 11.60 -6.55
CA GLU A 72 7.41 11.07 -6.06
C GLU A 72 8.05 10.12 -7.09
N GLY A 73 9.38 9.99 -7.00
CA GLY A 73 10.18 9.15 -7.89
C GLY A 73 10.07 7.64 -7.61
N TYR A 74 9.30 7.24 -6.61
CA TYR A 74 9.09 5.86 -6.22
C TYR A 74 7.63 5.61 -5.85
N ILE A 75 7.19 4.36 -6.01
CA ILE A 75 5.80 3.94 -5.85
C ILE A 75 5.81 2.67 -4.99
N GLY A 76 5.29 2.78 -3.77
CA GLY A 76 5.07 1.64 -2.89
C GLY A 76 3.94 0.74 -3.40
N LEU A 77 4.21 -0.56 -3.55
CA LEU A 77 3.23 -1.57 -3.93
C LEU A 77 2.75 -2.33 -2.68
N TYR A 78 2.41 -3.61 -2.82
CA TYR A 78 2.00 -4.42 -1.67
C TYR A 78 3.18 -4.78 -0.78
N ASN A 79 4.21 -5.43 -1.33
CA ASN A 79 5.42 -5.87 -0.60
C ASN A 79 6.73 -5.33 -1.20
N THR A 80 6.65 -4.60 -2.32
CA THR A 80 7.82 -4.07 -3.04
C THR A 80 7.64 -2.58 -3.31
N VAL A 81 8.73 -1.92 -3.71
CA VAL A 81 8.73 -0.52 -4.17
C VAL A 81 9.33 -0.49 -5.56
N ILE A 82 8.72 0.26 -6.47
CA ILE A 82 9.25 0.49 -7.81
C ILE A 82 9.74 1.94 -7.93
N ILE A 83 10.87 2.12 -8.61
CA ILE A 83 11.40 3.45 -8.92
C ILE A 83 10.86 3.86 -10.28
N LYS A 84 10.20 5.01 -10.33
CA LYS A 84 9.75 5.63 -11.58
C LYS A 84 10.98 6.20 -12.26
N LYS A 85 11.41 5.60 -13.37
CA LYS A 85 12.50 6.17 -14.17
C LYS A 85 12.08 7.56 -14.67
N PRO A 86 13.04 8.51 -14.73
CA PRO A 86 12.80 9.86 -15.23
C PRO A 86 12.37 9.87 -16.70
#